data_AF-A0A1W9MRS9-F1
#
_entry.id   AF-A0A1W9MRS9-F1
#
_cell.length_a   1.000
_cell.length_b   1.000
_cell.length_c   1.000
_cell.angle_alpha   90.00
_cell.angle_beta   90.00
_cell.angle_gamma   90.00
#
_symmetry.space_group_name_H-M   'P 1'
#
loop_
_entity.id
_entity.type
_entity.pdbx_description
1 polymer ?
#
loop_
_entity_poly.entity_id
_entity_poly.type
_entity_poly.pdbx_seq_one_letter_code
_entity_poly.pdbx_strand_id
1 'polypeptide(L)' 'MSSTDEQILRTAKEIVVKFIETGRVSPTTFHENFLSIYNTIETAVKGQTEAIVPVPEKAASK' A
#
# COMPACT_ATOMS: atom_id res chain seq x y z
N MET A 1 5.40 19.13 10.34
CA MET A 1 5.49 17.96 9.42
C MET A 1 4.69 18.31 8.18
N SER A 2 5.11 17.86 6.99
CA SER A 2 4.34 18.20 5.78
C SER A 2 2.93 17.60 5.90
N SER A 3 1.90 18.33 5.49
CA SER A 3 0.51 17.85 5.57
C SER A 3 0.34 16.49 4.88
N THR A 4 1.12 16.23 3.83
CA THR A 4 1.15 14.98 3.08
C THR A 4 1.66 13.80 3.92
N ASP A 5 2.74 13.96 4.68
CA ASP A 5 3.27 12.88 5.53
C ASP A 5 2.25 12.47 6.60
N GLU A 6 1.59 13.46 7.20
CA GLU A 6 0.54 13.21 8.20
C GLU A 6 -0.66 12.49 7.58
N GLN A 7 -1.07 12.88 6.36
CA GLN A 7 -2.14 12.21 5.62
C GLN A 7 -1.80 10.76 5.29
N ILE A 8 -0.56 10.48 4.87
CA ILE A 8 -0.11 9.10 4.59
C ILE A 8 -0.17 8.26 5.87
N LEU A 9 0.38 8.78 6.98
CA LEU A 9 0.36 8.07 8.27
C LEU A 9 -1.07 7.81 8.77
N ARG A 10 -1.96 8.81 8.70
CA ARG A 10 -3.36 8.68 9.11
C ARG A 10 -4.08 7.63 8.26
N THR A 11 -3.90 7.69 6.94
CA THR A 11 -4.55 6.78 5.99
C THR A 11 -4.08 5.34 6.22
N ALA A 12 -2.77 5.12 6.35
CA ALA A 12 -2.21 3.80 6.65
C ALA A 12 -2.76 3.23 7.96
N LYS A 13 -2.83 4.06 9.01
CA LYS A 13 -3.39 3.68 10.32
C LYS A 13 -4.88 3.30 10.21
N GLU A 14 -5.68 4.04 9.45
CA GLU A 14 -7.11 3.77 9.30
C GLU A 14 -7.38 2.46 8.54
N ILE A 15 -6.62 2.19 7.48
CA ILE A 15 -6.76 0.94 6.71
C ILE A 15 -6.39 -0.29 7.55
N VAL A 16 -5.24 -0.27 8.23
CA VAL A 16 -4.82 -1.43 9.04
C VAL A 16 -5.79 -1.70 10.19
N VAL A 17 -6.29 -0.65 10.85
CA VAL A 17 -7.31 -0.79 11.91
C VAL A 17 -8.60 -1.38 11.32
N LYS A 18 -9.04 -0.93 10.15
CA LYS A 18 -10.22 -1.49 9.48
C LYS A 18 -10.05 -2.97 9.12
N PHE A 19 -8.86 -3.38 8.66
CA PHE A 19 -8.57 -4.79 8.38
C PHE A 19 -8.56 -5.65 9.65
N ILE A 20 -8.10 -5.10 10.78
CA ILE A 20 -8.18 -5.78 12.07
C ILE A 20 -9.64 -5.89 12.54
N GLU A 21 -10.41 -4.80 12.48
CA GLU A 21 -11.84 -4.77 12.86
C GLU A 21 -12.69 -5.74 12.04
N THR A 22 -12.36 -5.92 10.76
CA THR A 22 -13.07 -6.84 9.85
C THR A 22 -12.52 -8.27 9.86
N GLY A 23 -11.50 -8.55 10.69
CA GLY A 23 -10.90 -9.87 10.83
C GLY A 23 -10.05 -10.33 9.63
N ARG A 24 -9.62 -9.40 8.76
CA ARG A 24 -8.73 -9.68 7.61
C ARG A 24 -7.25 -9.70 7.97
N VAL A 25 -6.87 -9.02 9.05
CA VAL A 25 -5.51 -8.97 9.58
C VAL A 25 -5.54 -9.24 11.08
N SER A 26 -4.60 -10.02 11.60
CA SER A 26 -4.43 -10.21 13.03
C SER A 26 -3.73 -9.00 13.67
N PRO A 27 -4.13 -8.56 14.89
CA PRO A 27 -3.38 -7.57 15.65
C PRO A 27 -1.90 -7.94 15.86
N THR A 28 -1.58 -9.24 15.94
CA THR A 28 -0.20 -9.72 16.13
C THR A 28 0.71 -9.42 14.94
N THR A 29 0.13 -9.30 13.74
CA THR A 29 0.84 -9.01 12.49
C THR A 29 0.77 -7.54 12.09
N PHE A 30 0.35 -6.66 13.01
CA PHE A 30 0.16 -5.22 12.73
C PHE A 30 1.40 -4.57 12.12
N HIS A 31 2.59 -4.84 12.66
CA HIS A 31 3.83 -4.18 12.25
C HIS A 31 4.11 -4.37 10.74
N GLU A 32 4.08 -5.61 10.27
CA GLU A 32 4.33 -5.96 8.87
C GLU A 32 3.26 -5.38 7.94
N ASN A 33 1.99 -5.50 8.33
CA ASN A 33 0.86 -5.01 7.53
C ASN A 33 0.86 -3.48 7.45
N PHE A 34 1.12 -2.77 8.56
CA PHE A 34 1.18 -1.32 8.58
C PHE A 34 2.30 -0.80 7.68
N LEU A 35 3.50 -1.38 7.74
CA LEU A 35 4.61 -0.98 6.87
C LEU A 35 4.31 -1.22 5.38
N SER A 36 3.72 -2.38 5.04
CA SER A 36 3.32 -2.68 3.67
C SER A 36 2.29 -1.67 3.12
N ILE A 37 1.27 -1.36 3.91
CA ILE A 37 0.22 -0.38 3.56
C ILE A 37 0.82 1.03 3.47
N TYR A 38 1.63 1.44 4.45
CA TYR A 38 2.29 2.74 4.48
C TYR A 38 3.13 2.94 3.21
N ASN A 39 3.99 1.99 2.87
CA ASN A 39 4.85 2.06 1.68
C ASN A 39 4.03 2.13 0.39
N THR A 40 2.92 1.40 0.33
CA THR A 40 2.00 1.43 -0.84
C THR A 40 1.42 2.83 -1.03
N ILE A 41 0.92 3.45 0.04
CA ILE A 41 0.33 4.79 -0.02
C ILE A 41 1.41 5.85 -0.27
N GLU A 42 2.55 5.74 0.41
CA GLU A 42 3.67 6.65 0.22
C GLU A 42 4.16 6.64 -1.23
N THR A 43 4.28 5.45 -1.82
CA THR A 43 4.64 5.31 -3.24
C THR A 43 3.56 5.91 -4.15
N ALA A 44 2.28 5.70 -3.86
CA ALA A 44 1.21 6.28 -4.66
C ALA A 44 1.14 7.81 -4.59
N VAL A 45 1.55 8.41 -3.46
CA VAL A 45 1.45 9.85 -3.20
C VAL A 45 2.73 10.60 -3.55
N LYS A 46 3.89 10.02 -3.26
CA LYS A 46 5.22 10.64 -3.43
C LYS A 46 6.02 10.05 -4.58
N GLY A 47 5.71 8.82 -4.99
CA GLY A 47 6.36 8.17 -6.11
C GLY A 47 5.97 8.87 -7.41
N GLN A 48 6.93 9.54 -8.03
CA GLN A 48 6.81 9.96 -9.41
C GLN A 48 6.53 8.72 -10.26
N THR A 49 5.55 8.83 -11.17
CA THR A 49 5.19 7.87 -12.20
C THR A 49 6.43 7.29 -12.89
N GLU A 50 6.91 6.13 -12.43
CA GLU A 50 7.72 5.25 -13.26
C GLU A 50 7.17 3.82 -13.18
N ALA A 51 6.67 3.38 -14.34
CA ALA A 51 6.57 1.99 -14.77
C ALA A 51 5.53 1.07 -14.10
N ILE A 52 4.24 1.36 -14.31
CA ILE A 52 3.33 0.27 -14.71
C ILE A 52 3.62 -0.05 -16.19
N VAL A 53 4.67 -0.86 -16.44
CA VAL A 53 4.80 -1.55 -17.72
C VAL A 53 3.74 -2.65 -17.75
N PRO A 54 2.77 -2.64 -18.68
CA PRO A 54 1.94 -3.82 -18.89
C PRO A 54 2.88 -4.92 -19.41
N VAL A 55 2.96 -6.03 -18.68
CA VAL A 55 3.64 -7.24 -19.18
C VAL A 55 2.99 -7.59 -20.51
N PRO A 56 3.70 -7.56 -21.65
CA PRO A 56 3.12 -8.05 -22.88
C PRO A 56 2.91 -9.55 -22.72
N GLU A 57 1.65 -9.95 -22.79
CA GLU A 57 1.22 -11.32 -23.04
C GLU A 57 1.95 -11.79 -24.30
N LYS A 58 3.07 -12.52 -24.12
CA LYS A 58 3.75 -13.17 -25.24
C LYS A 58 2.84 -14.28 -25.75
N ALA A 59 2.06 -13.88 -26.74
CA ALA A 59 1.60 -14.62 -27.90
C ALA A 59 2.07 -16.08 -27.96
N ALA A 60 1.09 -16.97 -27.97
CA ALA A 60 1.20 -18.27 -28.59
C ALA A 60 1.71 -18.16 -30.04
N SER A 61 2.89 -18.71 -30.30
CA SER A 61 3.42 -19.21 -31.59
C SER A 61 4.93 -19.38 -31.38
N LYS A 62 5.51 -20.57 -31.50
CA LYS A 62 5.44 -21.49 -32.64
C LYS A 62 5.95 -22.86 -32.21
#